data_AF-A0A947BIB5-F1
#
_entry.id   AF-A0A947BIB5-F1
#
_cell.length_a   1.000
_cell.length_b   1.000
_cell.length_c   1.000
_cell.angle_alpha   90.00
_cell.angle_beta   90.00
_cell.angle_gamma   90.00
#
_symmetry.space_group_name_H-M   'P 1'
#
loop_
_entity.id
_entity.type
_entity.pdbx_description
1 polymer ?
#
loop_
_entity_poly.entity_id
_entity_poly.type
_entity_poly.pdbx_seq_one_letter_code
_entity_poly.pdbx_strand_id
1 'polypeptide(L)'
;MKRIAIIGAGIAGLTLAREIHRLARVTLFEKSRGFGGRMATRQAKPYQFDHGAQFFTAKSEPFASFLKPYIASGHVARWDAEFVEIESDNIICRRNWKDGPPHYVCAPKMNALAKQMAADLDVVLQTRVTRIAGMKSRWRLYDENQVSLGEFDWVVLAIPARQALDLMPESFADLGIIAAKQMLGCYSLMLGFKQVLSLGWQAAFVSGADISWISNDSSKPGRPDCETLLVHSTNRWAEQNLEADHDRVVAYLLAELERVIRHDVSGADHVSLQRWRYANIARQNGADFLIDPGQKLAAVGDWCIHGRIESAYLSGFRLARELVPGI
;
A
#
# COMPACT_ATOMS: atom_id res chain seq x y z
N MET A 1 -28.25 15.41 1.09
CA MET A 1 -26.94 15.05 0.51
C MET A 1 -26.78 13.55 0.60
N LYS A 2 -26.34 12.87 -0.47
CA LYS A 2 -26.20 11.40 -0.48
C LYS A 2 -25.16 10.95 0.54
N ARG A 3 -25.41 9.81 1.20
CA ARG A 3 -24.49 9.18 2.16
C ARG A 3 -23.69 8.09 1.46
N ILE A 4 -22.37 8.21 1.49
CA ILE A 4 -21.48 7.27 0.81
C ILE A 4 -20.52 6.67 1.83
N ALA A 5 -20.52 5.35 1.96
CA ALA A 5 -19.51 4.65 2.73
C ALA A 5 -18.35 4.21 1.83
N ILE A 6 -17.13 4.41 2.28
CA ILE A 6 -15.93 3.88 1.64
C ILE A 6 -15.22 2.97 2.65
N ILE A 7 -15.02 1.70 2.30
CA ILE A 7 -14.32 0.75 3.16
C ILE A 7 -12.86 0.71 2.74
N GLY A 8 -11.96 1.17 3.59
CA GLY A 8 -10.51 1.25 3.38
C GLY A 8 -10.00 2.69 3.21
N ALA A 9 -9.06 3.09 4.06
CA ALA A 9 -8.40 4.41 4.02
C ALA A 9 -6.98 4.33 3.41
N GLY A 10 -6.82 3.50 2.37
CA GLY A 10 -5.67 3.53 1.48
C GLY A 10 -5.78 4.65 0.44
N ILE A 11 -4.76 4.81 -0.41
CA ILE A 11 -4.75 5.87 -1.45
C ILE A 11 -5.99 5.84 -2.33
N ALA A 12 -6.46 4.66 -2.78
CA ALA A 12 -7.65 4.58 -3.62
C ALA A 12 -8.90 5.17 -2.95
N GLY A 13 -9.19 4.76 -1.70
CA GLY A 13 -10.35 5.23 -0.95
C GLY A 13 -10.23 6.71 -0.57
N LEU A 14 -9.04 7.16 -0.16
CA LEU A 14 -8.79 8.57 0.18
C LEU A 14 -8.90 9.47 -1.04
N THR A 15 -8.37 9.06 -2.20
CA THR A 15 -8.53 9.80 -3.44
C THR A 15 -10.01 9.95 -3.79
N LEU A 16 -10.76 8.85 -3.82
CA LEU A 16 -12.20 8.89 -4.09
C LEU A 16 -12.93 9.85 -3.15
N ALA A 17 -12.68 9.73 -1.84
CA ALA A 17 -13.29 10.58 -0.85
C ALA A 17 -12.99 12.06 -1.08
N ARG A 18 -11.72 12.43 -1.33
CA ARG A 18 -11.34 13.83 -1.57
C ARG A 18 -12.02 14.42 -2.80
N GLU A 19 -12.20 13.64 -3.85
CA GLU A 19 -12.88 14.12 -5.06
C GLU A 19 -14.38 14.41 -4.83
N ILE A 20 -15.05 13.66 -3.93
CA ILE A 20 -16.52 13.73 -3.78
C ILE A 20 -17.02 14.31 -2.44
N HIS A 21 -16.15 14.57 -1.45
CA HIS A 21 -16.55 14.99 -0.10
C HIS A 21 -17.34 16.30 -0.03
N ARG A 22 -17.24 17.16 -1.05
CA ARG A 22 -18.04 18.41 -1.12
C ARG A 22 -19.42 18.22 -1.74
N LEU A 23 -19.65 17.08 -2.40
CA LEU A 23 -20.88 16.75 -3.11
C LEU A 23 -21.73 15.74 -2.33
N ALA A 24 -21.10 14.91 -1.50
CA ALA A 24 -21.72 13.86 -0.71
C ALA A 24 -21.23 13.85 0.74
N ARG A 25 -22.04 13.28 1.65
CA ARG A 25 -21.61 12.95 3.01
C ARG A 25 -20.86 11.63 2.96
N VAL A 26 -19.54 11.70 2.93
CA VAL A 26 -18.64 10.54 2.83
C VAL A 26 -18.15 10.14 4.22
N THR A 27 -18.26 8.86 4.57
CA THR A 27 -17.62 8.28 5.76
C THR A 27 -16.73 7.12 5.33
N LEU A 28 -15.45 7.17 5.73
CA LEU A 28 -14.49 6.10 5.47
C LEU A 28 -14.37 5.20 6.70
N PHE A 29 -14.29 3.89 6.50
CA PHE A 29 -14.04 2.92 7.56
C PHE A 29 -12.71 2.21 7.35
N GLU A 30 -11.81 2.27 8.32
CA GLU A 30 -10.50 1.63 8.26
C GLU A 30 -10.26 0.78 9.50
N LYS A 31 -10.01 -0.51 9.28
CA LYS A 31 -9.75 -1.49 10.35
C LYS A 31 -8.48 -1.21 11.15
N SER A 32 -7.54 -0.45 10.58
CA SER A 32 -6.22 -0.21 11.14
C SER A 32 -6.19 1.05 12.00
N ARG A 33 -5.13 1.21 12.81
CA ARG A 33 -4.93 2.40 13.68
C ARG A 33 -4.53 3.67 12.91
N GLY A 34 -4.35 3.59 11.60
CA GLY A 34 -3.87 4.71 10.79
C GLY A 34 -4.12 4.50 9.30
N PHE A 35 -3.77 5.53 8.54
CA PHE A 35 -4.06 5.65 7.11
C PHE A 35 -2.97 5.02 6.22
N GLY A 36 -3.31 4.84 4.94
CA GLY A 36 -2.35 4.55 3.86
C GLY A 36 -2.27 3.09 3.46
N GLY A 37 -2.78 2.15 4.28
CA GLY A 37 -2.80 0.73 3.95
C GLY A 37 -1.40 0.20 3.63
N ARG A 38 -1.14 -0.17 2.38
CA ARG A 38 0.18 -0.67 1.93
C ARG A 38 1.25 0.41 1.78
N MET A 39 0.94 1.67 2.01
CA MET A 39 1.93 2.73 2.22
C MET A 39 2.36 2.81 3.69
N ALA A 40 2.28 1.71 4.45
CA ALA A 40 2.47 1.71 5.89
C ALA A 40 3.91 2.01 6.31
N THR A 41 4.02 2.68 7.45
CA THR A 41 5.27 2.87 8.18
C THR A 41 5.12 2.26 9.58
N ARG A 42 6.13 1.52 10.03
CA ARG A 42 6.26 0.97 11.38
C ARG A 42 7.19 1.87 12.19
N GLN A 43 6.78 2.18 13.40
CA GLN A 43 7.58 2.93 14.37
C GLN A 43 8.06 1.94 15.44
N ALA A 44 9.36 1.85 15.65
CA ALA A 44 9.99 0.97 16.62
C ALA A 44 11.20 1.69 17.22
N LYS A 45 10.94 2.67 18.11
CA LYS A 45 11.95 3.64 18.58
C LYS A 45 13.28 2.96 18.95
N PRO A 46 14.43 3.46 18.47
CA PRO A 46 14.60 4.69 17.67
C PRO A 46 14.25 4.54 16.17
N TYR A 47 13.99 3.32 15.69
CA TYR A 47 13.86 2.97 14.28
C TYR A 47 12.51 3.31 13.66
N GLN A 48 12.53 3.51 12.35
CA GLN A 48 11.36 3.70 11.49
C GLN A 48 11.50 2.89 10.21
N PHE A 49 10.45 2.17 9.81
CA PHE A 49 10.46 1.32 8.61
C PHE A 49 9.23 1.55 7.73
N ASP A 50 9.44 1.96 6.49
CA ASP A 50 8.43 1.99 5.45
C ASP A 50 8.22 0.57 4.92
N HIS A 51 7.66 -0.32 5.73
CA HIS A 51 7.56 -1.77 5.46
C HIS A 51 6.51 -2.19 4.41
N GLY A 52 6.03 -1.26 3.60
CA GLY A 52 5.08 -1.50 2.51
C GLY A 52 5.66 -1.03 1.18
N ALA A 53 5.03 -0.06 0.53
CA ALA A 53 5.60 0.56 -0.67
C ALA A 53 6.91 1.29 -0.35
N GLN A 54 7.96 1.03 -1.14
CA GLN A 54 9.31 1.56 -0.89
C GLN A 54 9.57 2.92 -1.50
N PHE A 55 9.01 3.12 -2.68
CA PHE A 55 9.01 4.35 -3.45
C PHE A 55 7.89 4.24 -4.49
N PHE A 56 7.65 5.30 -5.23
CA PHE A 56 6.80 5.27 -6.40
C PHE A 56 7.31 6.22 -7.48
N THR A 57 6.89 5.97 -8.71
CA THR A 57 7.07 6.88 -9.85
C THR A 57 5.73 7.51 -10.21
N ALA A 58 5.75 8.69 -10.82
CA ALA A 58 4.56 9.31 -11.39
C ALA A 58 4.70 9.38 -12.91
N LYS A 59 3.89 8.61 -13.64
CA LYS A 59 3.99 8.50 -15.11
C LYS A 59 2.80 9.14 -15.83
N SER A 60 1.64 9.14 -15.18
CA SER A 60 0.41 9.71 -15.71
C SER A 60 0.26 11.17 -15.28
N GLU A 61 -0.23 12.02 -16.20
CA GLU A 61 -0.47 13.44 -15.90
C GLU A 61 -1.41 13.67 -14.71
N PRO A 62 -2.53 12.92 -14.54
CA PRO A 62 -3.40 13.10 -13.38
C PRO A 62 -2.69 12.87 -12.05
N PHE A 63 -1.82 11.84 -11.96
CA PHE A 63 -1.10 11.55 -10.73
C PHE A 63 0.06 12.52 -10.51
N ALA A 64 0.80 12.88 -11.56
CA ALA A 64 1.84 13.90 -11.48
C ALA A 64 1.27 15.25 -11.00
N SER A 65 0.14 15.68 -11.56
CA SER A 65 -0.53 16.91 -11.15
C SER A 65 -1.08 16.86 -9.72
N PHE A 66 -1.62 15.71 -9.28
CA PHE A 66 -2.01 15.50 -7.89
C PHE A 66 -0.84 15.63 -6.91
N LEU A 67 0.36 15.18 -7.28
CA LEU A 67 1.53 15.21 -6.40
C LEU A 67 2.16 16.60 -6.27
N LYS A 68 2.01 17.49 -7.25
CA LYS A 68 2.60 18.85 -7.26
C LYS A 68 2.51 19.60 -5.91
N PRO A 69 1.32 19.75 -5.27
CA PRO A 69 1.22 20.45 -3.99
C PRO A 69 1.93 19.73 -2.83
N TYR A 70 1.98 18.40 -2.84
CA TYR A 70 2.67 17.62 -1.81
C TYR A 70 4.18 17.65 -1.98
N ILE A 71 4.67 17.77 -3.23
CA ILE A 71 6.08 18.01 -3.52
C ILE A 71 6.48 19.42 -3.06
N ALA A 72 5.70 20.44 -3.43
CA ALA A 72 5.98 21.82 -3.05
C ALA A 72 5.99 22.05 -1.52
N SER A 73 5.17 21.31 -0.78
CA SER A 73 5.11 21.38 0.69
C SER A 73 6.05 20.41 1.41
N GLY A 74 6.89 19.66 0.70
CA GLY A 74 7.87 18.73 1.28
C GLY A 74 7.29 17.43 1.85
N HIS A 75 6.00 17.15 1.63
CA HIS A 75 5.36 15.89 2.04
C HIS A 75 5.68 14.72 1.10
N VAL A 76 6.12 15.01 -0.12
CA VAL A 76 6.66 14.05 -1.08
C VAL A 76 8.00 14.58 -1.56
N ALA A 77 9.03 13.74 -1.49
CA ALA A 77 10.39 14.11 -1.86
C ALA A 77 10.97 13.07 -2.82
N ARG A 78 11.96 13.51 -3.60
CA ARG A 78 12.77 12.61 -4.42
C ARG A 78 13.76 11.86 -3.51
N TRP A 79 13.88 10.57 -3.70
CA TRP A 79 14.90 9.73 -3.06
C TRP A 79 16.01 9.45 -4.06
N ASP A 80 17.14 10.10 -3.87
CA ASP A 80 18.31 10.02 -4.75
C ASP A 80 19.30 8.97 -4.25
N ALA A 81 18.89 7.70 -4.31
CA ALA A 81 19.70 6.56 -3.87
C ALA A 81 20.86 6.25 -4.83
N GLU A 82 22.00 5.82 -4.27
CA GLU A 82 22.89 4.91 -4.99
C GLU A 82 22.20 3.55 -5.09
N PHE A 83 21.81 3.19 -6.30
CA PHE A 83 21.04 2.00 -6.60
C PHE A 83 21.89 0.93 -7.27
N VAL A 84 21.67 -0.32 -6.89
CA VAL A 84 22.35 -1.48 -7.47
C VAL A 84 21.36 -2.55 -7.94
N GLU A 85 21.80 -3.35 -8.90
CA GLU A 85 21.14 -4.62 -9.24
C GLU A 85 22.06 -5.76 -8.82
N ILE A 86 21.52 -6.69 -8.04
CA ILE A 86 22.24 -7.86 -7.52
C ILE A 86 21.64 -9.10 -8.17
N GLU A 87 22.48 -9.89 -8.85
CA GLU A 87 22.11 -11.21 -9.34
C GLU A 87 22.76 -12.27 -8.45
N SER A 88 21.92 -13.02 -7.76
CA SER A 88 22.26 -13.96 -6.68
C SER A 88 23.01 -13.27 -5.53
N ASP A 89 24.29 -13.01 -5.70
CA ASP A 89 25.18 -12.38 -4.71
C ASP A 89 26.25 -11.47 -5.37
N ASN A 90 26.06 -11.12 -6.66
CA ASN A 90 26.98 -10.27 -7.41
C ASN A 90 26.27 -8.99 -7.84
N ILE A 91 26.89 -7.83 -7.57
CA ILE A 91 26.42 -6.55 -8.09
C ILE A 91 26.76 -6.47 -9.58
N ILE A 92 25.74 -6.51 -10.44
CA ILE A 92 25.88 -6.49 -11.89
C ILE A 92 25.66 -5.09 -12.49
N CYS A 93 25.01 -4.19 -11.75
CA CYS A 93 24.73 -2.83 -12.19
C CYS A 93 24.80 -1.86 -11.01
N ARG A 94 25.28 -0.64 -11.26
CA ARG A 94 25.23 0.49 -10.33
C ARG A 94 24.76 1.74 -11.07
N ARG A 95 23.86 2.52 -10.47
CA ARG A 95 23.41 3.82 -10.99
C ARG A 95 23.00 4.74 -9.86
N ASN A 96 23.29 6.03 -10.00
CA ASN A 96 22.76 7.03 -9.10
C ASN A 96 21.38 7.49 -9.60
N TRP A 97 20.36 7.34 -8.76
CA TRP A 97 19.00 7.72 -9.13
C TRP A 97 18.82 9.21 -9.36
N LYS A 98 19.71 10.09 -8.91
CA LYS A 98 19.67 11.54 -9.19
C LYS A 98 19.71 11.87 -10.68
N ASP A 99 20.34 11.01 -11.49
CA ASP A 99 20.61 11.26 -12.90
C ASP A 99 19.45 10.82 -13.82
N GLY A 100 18.36 10.28 -13.24
CA GLY A 100 17.21 9.74 -13.99
C GLY A 100 15.87 10.38 -13.66
N PRO A 101 14.76 9.75 -14.08
CA PRO A 101 13.42 10.11 -13.62
C PRO A 101 13.30 9.98 -12.08
N PRO A 102 12.45 10.82 -11.45
CA PRO A 102 12.34 10.84 -10.00
C PRO A 102 11.72 9.57 -9.43
N HIS A 103 12.34 9.08 -8.36
CA HIS A 103 11.81 8.05 -7.47
C HIS A 103 11.31 8.77 -6.22
N TYR A 104 9.99 8.76 -6.00
CA TYR A 104 9.38 9.51 -4.92
C TYR A 104 9.16 8.66 -3.68
N VAL A 105 9.30 9.30 -2.52
CA VAL A 105 8.87 8.79 -1.23
C VAL A 105 8.07 9.88 -0.52
N CYS A 106 7.11 9.50 0.33
CA CYS A 106 6.49 10.49 1.22
C CYS A 106 7.43 10.78 2.39
N ALA A 107 7.46 12.02 2.87
CA ALA A 107 8.30 12.45 3.99
C ALA A 107 7.43 13.03 5.12
N PRO A 108 7.81 12.83 6.41
CA PRO A 108 8.99 12.10 6.90
C PRO A 108 8.84 10.57 6.86
N LYS A 109 7.70 10.05 6.39
CA LYS A 109 7.38 8.62 6.37
C LYS A 109 6.40 8.30 5.25
N MET A 110 6.40 7.06 4.75
CA MET A 110 5.62 6.69 3.57
C MET A 110 4.10 6.92 3.75
N ASN A 111 3.55 6.72 4.96
CA ASN A 111 2.12 6.96 5.19
C ASN A 111 1.74 8.44 5.41
N ALA A 112 2.69 9.38 5.37
CA ALA A 112 2.43 10.80 5.63
C ALA A 112 1.46 11.40 4.60
N LEU A 113 1.57 11.03 3.32
CA LEU A 113 0.66 11.51 2.27
C LEU A 113 -0.77 11.09 2.54
N ALA A 114 -1.00 9.83 2.90
CA ALA A 114 -2.34 9.34 3.23
C ALA A 114 -2.93 10.07 4.44
N LYS A 115 -2.11 10.39 5.45
CA LYS A 115 -2.54 11.20 6.60
C LYS A 115 -2.95 12.61 6.17
N GLN A 116 -2.20 13.26 5.29
CA GLN A 116 -2.54 14.59 4.76
C GLN A 116 -3.81 14.56 3.91
N MET A 117 -4.00 13.51 3.08
CA MET A 117 -5.22 13.35 2.29
C MET A 117 -6.46 13.12 3.15
N ALA A 118 -6.28 12.49 4.31
CA ALA A 118 -7.36 12.24 5.27
C ALA A 118 -7.75 13.48 6.09
N ALA A 119 -6.97 14.57 6.02
CA ALA A 119 -7.34 15.82 6.67
C ALA A 119 -8.72 16.29 6.15
N ASP A 120 -9.57 16.72 7.08
CA ASP A 120 -10.93 17.19 6.83
C ASP A 120 -11.91 16.14 6.26
N LEU A 121 -11.53 14.86 6.22
CA LEU A 121 -12.42 13.74 5.89
C LEU A 121 -12.93 13.04 7.16
N ASP A 122 -14.17 12.57 7.11
CA ASP A 122 -14.75 11.70 8.16
C ASP A 122 -14.22 10.27 8.00
N VAL A 123 -13.18 9.94 8.76
CA VAL A 123 -12.57 8.60 8.77
C VAL A 123 -12.69 7.98 10.15
N VAL A 124 -13.40 6.85 10.22
CA VAL A 124 -13.52 6.02 11.41
C VAL A 124 -12.44 4.95 11.39
N LEU A 125 -11.35 5.21 12.11
CA LEU A 125 -10.24 4.27 12.29
C LEU A 125 -10.62 3.13 13.26
N GLN A 126 -9.81 2.07 13.28
CA GLN A 126 -10.01 0.88 14.12
C GLN A 126 -11.42 0.27 14.00
N THR A 127 -12.02 0.37 12.81
CA THR A 127 -13.37 -0.14 12.54
C THR A 127 -13.31 -1.08 11.37
N ARG A 128 -13.33 -2.41 11.62
CA ARG A 128 -13.40 -3.39 10.55
C ARG A 128 -14.86 -3.61 10.20
N VAL A 129 -15.24 -3.19 8.99
CA VAL A 129 -16.51 -3.62 8.41
C VAL A 129 -16.43 -5.12 8.10
N THR A 130 -17.37 -5.90 8.63
CA THR A 130 -17.45 -7.35 8.41
C THR A 130 -18.72 -7.79 7.68
N ARG A 131 -19.70 -6.89 7.51
CA ARG A 131 -20.93 -7.21 6.77
C ARG A 131 -21.54 -5.98 6.10
N ILE A 132 -22.01 -6.18 4.87
CA ILE A 132 -22.86 -5.26 4.12
C ILE A 132 -24.22 -5.94 3.97
N ALA A 133 -25.30 -5.29 4.42
CA ALA A 133 -26.65 -5.83 4.28
C ALA A 133 -27.63 -4.76 3.79
N GLY A 134 -28.77 -5.19 3.27
CA GLY A 134 -29.82 -4.29 2.80
C GLY A 134 -30.02 -4.40 1.29
N MET A 135 -30.53 -3.32 0.70
CA MET A 135 -30.87 -3.23 -0.72
C MET A 135 -30.51 -1.86 -1.27
N LYS A 136 -30.55 -1.72 -2.60
CA LYS A 136 -30.27 -0.49 -3.35
C LYS A 136 -30.63 0.79 -2.58
N SER A 137 -29.64 1.67 -2.41
CA SER A 137 -29.74 2.98 -1.72
C SER A 137 -30.04 2.93 -0.22
N ARG A 138 -30.06 1.75 0.41
CA ARG A 138 -30.25 1.56 1.86
C ARG A 138 -29.33 0.47 2.37
N TRP A 139 -28.05 0.60 2.06
CA TRP A 139 -27.01 -0.33 2.51
C TRP A 139 -26.66 -0.03 3.96
N ARG A 140 -26.67 -1.05 4.81
CA ARG A 140 -26.27 -0.96 6.21
C ARG A 140 -24.97 -1.73 6.43
N LEU A 141 -24.01 -1.06 7.06
CA LEU A 141 -22.72 -1.65 7.40
C LEU A 141 -22.71 -2.12 8.86
N TYR A 142 -21.95 -3.18 9.13
CA TYR A 142 -21.73 -3.71 10.47
C TYR A 142 -20.25 -3.95 10.72
N ASP A 143 -19.83 -3.70 11.96
CA ASP A 143 -18.48 -4.01 12.43
C ASP A 143 -18.33 -5.47 12.90
N GLU A 144 -17.14 -5.83 13.34
CA GLU A 144 -16.81 -7.16 13.90
C GLU A 144 -17.68 -7.57 15.11
N ASN A 145 -18.26 -6.61 15.83
CA ASN A 145 -19.14 -6.83 16.97
C ASN A 145 -20.63 -6.85 16.57
N GLN A 146 -20.92 -6.86 15.27
CA GLN A 146 -22.28 -6.76 14.71
C GLN A 146 -23.00 -5.45 15.04
N VAL A 147 -22.26 -4.40 15.42
CA VAL A 147 -22.82 -3.07 15.66
C VAL A 147 -23.03 -2.38 14.31
N SER A 148 -24.19 -1.74 14.14
CA SER A 148 -24.47 -1.00 12.91
C SER A 148 -23.63 0.27 12.85
N LEU A 149 -22.94 0.46 11.72
CA LEU A 149 -22.13 1.64 11.42
C LEU A 149 -22.92 2.70 10.63
N GLY A 150 -24.22 2.50 10.47
CA GLY A 150 -25.14 3.40 9.76
C GLY A 150 -25.60 2.88 8.40
N GLU A 151 -26.45 3.68 7.76
CA GLU A 151 -27.04 3.43 6.45
C GLU A 151 -26.48 4.38 5.38
N PHE A 152 -26.30 3.86 4.18
CA PHE A 152 -25.65 4.55 3.07
C PHE A 152 -26.39 4.32 1.76
N ASP A 153 -26.39 5.34 0.92
CA ASP A 153 -26.89 5.28 -0.45
C ASP A 153 -25.96 4.49 -1.36
N TRP A 154 -24.65 4.65 -1.16
CA TRP A 154 -23.59 3.97 -1.88
C TRP A 154 -22.59 3.32 -0.93
N VAL A 155 -22.06 2.16 -1.32
CA VAL A 155 -20.92 1.55 -0.66
C VAL A 155 -19.82 1.28 -1.68
N VAL A 156 -18.61 1.75 -1.38
CA VAL A 156 -17.43 1.54 -2.21
C VAL A 156 -16.38 0.77 -1.41
N LEU A 157 -15.87 -0.32 -1.97
CA LEU A 157 -14.84 -1.14 -1.35
C LEU A 157 -13.48 -0.75 -1.93
N ALA A 158 -12.64 -0.12 -1.11
CA ALA A 158 -11.27 0.32 -1.42
C ALA A 158 -10.22 -0.54 -0.67
N ILE A 159 -10.45 -1.85 -0.65
CA ILE A 159 -9.66 -2.88 0.04
C ILE A 159 -9.12 -3.92 -0.95
N PRO A 160 -8.12 -4.74 -0.57
CA PRO A 160 -7.65 -5.87 -1.37
C PRO A 160 -8.78 -6.75 -1.93
N ALA A 161 -8.60 -7.24 -3.16
CA ALA A 161 -9.66 -7.92 -3.92
C ALA A 161 -10.33 -9.07 -3.14
N ARG A 162 -9.55 -9.93 -2.47
CA ARG A 162 -10.13 -11.02 -1.67
C ARG A 162 -10.98 -10.51 -0.50
N GLN A 163 -10.53 -9.46 0.18
CA GLN A 163 -11.31 -8.84 1.26
C GLN A 163 -12.56 -8.14 0.72
N ALA A 164 -12.49 -7.59 -0.50
CA ALA A 164 -13.65 -7.05 -1.19
C ALA A 164 -14.65 -8.15 -1.54
N LEU A 165 -14.18 -9.28 -2.09
CA LEU A 165 -15.01 -10.44 -2.41
C LEU A 165 -15.75 -10.98 -1.19
N ASP A 166 -15.07 -11.09 -0.05
CA ASP A 166 -15.65 -11.61 1.19
C ASP A 166 -16.77 -10.70 1.76
N LEU A 167 -16.80 -9.40 1.39
CA LEU A 167 -17.78 -8.43 1.88
C LEU A 167 -18.85 -8.04 0.85
N MET A 168 -18.55 -8.15 -0.44
CA MET A 168 -19.41 -7.67 -1.51
C MET A 168 -20.69 -8.50 -1.57
N PRO A 169 -21.89 -7.88 -1.60
CA PRO A 169 -23.15 -8.61 -1.70
C PRO A 169 -23.24 -9.48 -2.96
N GLU A 170 -23.86 -10.66 -2.86
CA GLU A 170 -24.09 -11.60 -3.97
C GLU A 170 -24.81 -10.97 -5.17
N SER A 171 -25.57 -9.89 -4.95
CA SER A 171 -26.27 -9.14 -5.98
C SER A 171 -25.37 -8.29 -6.88
N PHE A 172 -24.07 -8.17 -6.57
CA PHE A 172 -23.13 -7.39 -7.36
C PHE A 172 -22.73 -8.14 -8.64
N ALA A 173 -23.00 -7.56 -9.81
CA ALA A 173 -22.85 -8.24 -11.09
C ALA A 173 -21.41 -8.74 -11.37
N ASP A 174 -20.40 -7.99 -10.94
CA ASP A 174 -18.99 -8.24 -11.27
C ASP A 174 -18.23 -9.05 -10.20
N LEU A 175 -18.92 -9.82 -9.35
CA LEU A 175 -18.27 -10.67 -8.34
C LEU A 175 -17.25 -11.65 -8.94
N GLY A 176 -17.57 -12.22 -10.11
CA GLY A 176 -16.65 -13.10 -10.83
C GLY A 176 -15.34 -12.41 -11.23
N ILE A 177 -15.41 -11.11 -11.56
CA ILE A 177 -14.23 -10.31 -11.88
C ILE A 177 -13.36 -10.12 -10.63
N ILE A 178 -13.95 -9.84 -9.47
CA ILE A 178 -13.22 -9.71 -8.20
C ILE A 178 -12.59 -11.05 -7.81
N ALA A 179 -13.33 -12.15 -7.93
CA ALA A 179 -12.85 -13.49 -7.58
C ALA A 179 -11.65 -13.95 -8.41
N ALA A 180 -11.56 -13.51 -9.67
CA ALA A 180 -10.42 -13.80 -10.55
C ALA A 180 -9.13 -13.03 -10.19
N LYS A 181 -9.19 -12.03 -9.28
CA LYS A 181 -8.03 -11.21 -8.94
C LYS A 181 -7.14 -11.91 -7.91
N GLN A 182 -6.04 -12.47 -8.40
CA GLN A 182 -5.02 -13.11 -7.58
C GLN A 182 -3.97 -12.10 -7.12
N MET A 183 -4.14 -11.57 -5.92
CA MET A 183 -3.10 -10.78 -5.26
C MET A 183 -2.09 -11.70 -4.59
N LEU A 184 -0.81 -11.36 -4.67
CA LEU A 184 0.31 -12.15 -4.17
C LEU A 184 0.82 -11.60 -2.85
N GLY A 185 1.35 -12.49 -2.02
CA GLY A 185 1.95 -12.20 -0.74
C GLY A 185 3.39 -11.71 -0.83
N CYS A 186 3.86 -11.10 0.24
CA CYS A 186 5.25 -10.62 0.40
C CYS A 186 5.59 -10.58 1.90
N TYR A 187 6.83 -10.92 2.25
CA TYR A 187 7.36 -10.65 3.58
C TYR A 187 8.25 -9.40 3.55
N SER A 188 8.10 -8.54 4.55
CA SER A 188 9.00 -7.41 4.80
C SER A 188 9.77 -7.68 6.08
N LEU A 189 11.07 -7.97 5.97
CA LEU A 189 12.01 -8.04 7.08
C LEU A 189 12.56 -6.64 7.35
N MET A 190 12.53 -6.22 8.60
CA MET A 190 12.92 -4.89 9.09
C MET A 190 14.07 -5.05 10.07
N LEU A 191 15.22 -4.46 9.77
CA LEU A 191 16.44 -4.55 10.56
C LEU A 191 16.91 -3.16 10.98
N GLY A 192 17.06 -2.95 12.28
CA GLY A 192 17.58 -1.70 12.85
C GLY A 192 18.96 -1.92 13.47
N PHE A 193 19.88 -0.98 13.25
CA PHE A 193 21.26 -1.06 13.73
C PHE A 193 21.66 0.24 14.44
N LYS A 194 22.44 0.13 15.51
CA LYS A 194 23.11 1.29 16.15
C LYS A 194 24.30 1.79 15.35
N GLN A 195 24.95 0.90 14.59
CA GLN A 195 26.09 1.21 13.74
C GLN A 195 25.66 1.20 12.26
N VAL A 196 26.28 2.06 11.45
CA VAL A 196 25.97 2.16 10.02
C VAL A 196 26.48 0.93 9.27
N LEU A 197 25.60 0.27 8.51
CA LEU A 197 25.98 -0.76 7.55
C LEU A 197 26.58 -0.08 6.32
N SER A 198 27.91 -0.14 6.19
CA SER A 198 28.66 0.52 5.11
C SER A 198 28.56 -0.24 3.78
N LEU A 199 27.34 -0.46 3.28
CA LEU A 199 27.05 -1.24 2.06
C LEU A 199 27.51 -0.54 0.76
N GLY A 200 27.68 0.78 0.79
CA GLY A 200 28.07 1.58 -0.37
C GLY A 200 26.92 1.82 -1.38
N TRP A 201 25.69 1.49 -1.02
CA TRP A 201 24.46 1.74 -1.78
C TRP A 201 23.27 1.82 -0.82
N GLN A 202 22.15 2.40 -1.28
CA GLN A 202 20.94 2.61 -0.47
C GLN A 202 19.73 1.82 -0.97
N ALA A 203 19.75 1.33 -2.20
CA ALA A 203 18.66 0.57 -2.78
C ALA A 203 19.19 -0.55 -3.66
N ALA A 204 18.62 -1.75 -3.56
CA ALA A 204 18.96 -2.88 -4.40
C ALA A 204 17.71 -3.57 -4.95
N PHE A 205 17.70 -3.80 -6.26
CA PHE A 205 16.85 -4.84 -6.85
C PHE A 205 17.63 -6.14 -6.89
N VAL A 206 16.98 -7.24 -6.52
CA VAL A 206 17.63 -8.55 -6.40
C VAL A 206 16.94 -9.57 -7.31
N SER A 207 17.73 -10.28 -8.11
CA SER A 207 17.33 -11.44 -8.91
C SER A 207 18.13 -12.68 -8.50
N GLY A 208 17.67 -13.88 -8.85
CA GLY A 208 18.38 -15.13 -8.52
C GLY A 208 18.42 -15.46 -7.01
N ALA A 209 17.54 -14.88 -6.22
CA ALA A 209 17.42 -15.06 -4.77
C ALA A 209 15.96 -15.04 -4.34
N ASP A 210 15.68 -15.44 -3.09
CA ASP A 210 14.34 -15.36 -2.51
C ASP A 210 14.03 -13.99 -1.89
N ILE A 211 14.96 -13.03 -2.02
CA ILE A 211 14.79 -11.60 -1.79
C ILE A 211 14.61 -10.90 -3.15
N SER A 212 13.68 -9.95 -3.23
CA SER A 212 13.43 -9.16 -4.44
C SER A 212 13.88 -7.70 -4.34
N TRP A 213 13.96 -7.17 -3.13
CA TRP A 213 14.26 -5.76 -2.88
C TRP A 213 14.93 -5.56 -1.54
N ILE A 214 15.90 -4.63 -1.49
CA ILE A 214 16.53 -4.16 -0.27
C ILE A 214 16.59 -2.62 -0.32
N SER A 215 16.32 -1.95 0.79
CA SER A 215 16.57 -0.51 0.93
C SER A 215 17.06 -0.12 2.30
N ASN A 216 18.03 0.80 2.35
CA ASN A 216 18.36 1.56 3.53
C ASN A 216 17.28 2.64 3.70
N ASP A 217 16.35 2.40 4.63
CA ASP A 217 15.19 3.28 4.87
C ASP A 217 15.63 4.63 5.43
N SER A 218 16.66 4.67 6.29
CA SER A 218 17.22 5.90 6.86
C SER A 218 17.79 6.86 5.81
N SER A 219 18.20 6.36 4.65
CA SER A 219 18.64 7.22 3.55
C SER A 219 17.51 8.00 2.87
N LYS A 220 16.25 7.63 3.11
CA LYS A 220 15.10 8.32 2.50
C LYS A 220 14.94 9.70 3.16
N PRO A 221 14.53 10.75 2.40
CA PRO A 221 14.35 12.09 2.95
C PRO A 221 13.47 12.17 4.19
N GLY A 222 13.95 12.83 5.25
CA GLY A 222 13.18 13.08 6.47
C GLY A 222 13.00 11.87 7.40
N ARG A 223 13.72 10.76 7.18
CA ARG A 223 13.76 9.64 8.13
C ARG A 223 14.73 9.96 9.29
N PRO A 224 14.57 9.30 10.45
CA PRO A 224 15.50 9.48 11.57
C PRO A 224 16.92 9.02 11.21
N ASP A 225 17.91 9.61 11.88
CA ASP A 225 19.33 9.27 11.75
C ASP A 225 19.66 8.00 12.55
N CYS A 226 19.08 6.89 12.14
CA CYS A 226 19.35 5.55 12.68
C CYS A 226 19.37 4.54 11.54
N GLU A 227 20.41 3.72 11.45
CA GLU A 227 20.57 2.78 10.34
C GLU A 227 19.43 1.76 10.33
N THR A 228 18.67 1.74 9.23
CA THR A 228 17.52 0.86 9.05
C THR A 228 17.55 0.23 7.67
N LEU A 229 17.49 -1.09 7.61
CA LEU A 229 17.42 -1.86 6.39
C LEU A 229 16.07 -2.54 6.28
N LEU A 230 15.43 -2.39 5.13
CA LEU A 230 14.19 -3.06 4.79
C LEU A 230 14.43 -4.03 3.64
N VAL A 231 13.93 -5.26 3.80
CA VAL A 231 14.12 -6.34 2.85
C VAL A 231 12.76 -6.93 2.50
N HIS A 232 12.47 -7.04 1.21
CA HIS A 232 11.30 -7.76 0.72
C HIS A 232 11.68 -9.11 0.13
N SER A 233 10.96 -10.15 0.52
CA SER A 233 11.02 -11.43 -0.17
C SER A 233 10.51 -11.30 -1.62
N THR A 234 10.77 -12.31 -2.45
CA THR A 234 10.01 -12.48 -3.68
C THR A 234 8.56 -12.83 -3.36
N ASN A 235 7.63 -12.51 -4.27
CA ASN A 235 6.25 -12.95 -4.14
C ASN A 235 6.14 -14.48 -4.21
N ARG A 236 6.93 -15.11 -5.08
CA ARG A 236 6.96 -16.57 -5.24
C ARG A 236 7.29 -17.30 -3.94
N TRP A 237 8.38 -16.89 -3.29
CA TRP A 237 8.80 -17.50 -2.03
C TRP A 237 7.79 -17.24 -0.91
N ALA A 238 7.25 -16.03 -0.83
CA ALA A 238 6.24 -15.69 0.16
C ALA A 238 5.00 -16.58 0.04
N GLU A 239 4.45 -16.79 -1.17
CA GLU A 239 3.28 -17.64 -1.38
C GLU A 239 3.50 -19.08 -0.92
N GLN A 240 4.70 -19.63 -1.13
CA GLN A 240 5.06 -20.99 -0.70
C GLN A 240 5.23 -21.11 0.81
N ASN A 241 5.47 -19.99 1.51
CA ASN A 241 5.80 -19.93 2.94
C ASN A 241 4.82 -19.04 3.72
N LEU A 242 3.62 -18.77 3.19
CA LEU A 242 2.68 -17.84 3.81
C LEU A 242 2.25 -18.30 5.21
N GLU A 243 2.09 -19.60 5.42
CA GLU A 243 1.71 -20.18 6.71
C GLU A 243 2.89 -20.77 7.50
N ALA A 244 4.13 -20.48 7.06
CA ALA A 244 5.31 -20.87 7.81
C ALA A 244 5.37 -20.13 9.17
N ASP A 245 6.04 -20.78 10.13
CA ASP A 245 6.29 -20.18 11.43
C ASP A 245 7.10 -18.88 11.31
N HIS A 246 6.74 -17.90 12.16
CA HIS A 246 7.31 -16.56 12.11
C HIS A 246 8.83 -16.57 12.27
N ASP A 247 9.35 -17.31 13.26
CA ASP A 247 10.77 -17.29 13.60
C ASP A 247 11.59 -18.04 12.55
N ARG A 248 11.01 -19.09 11.94
CA ARG A 248 11.61 -19.75 10.77
C ARG A 248 11.74 -18.82 9.57
N VAL A 249 10.72 -18.02 9.28
CA VAL A 249 10.78 -17.03 8.18
C VAL A 249 11.84 -15.97 8.45
N VAL A 250 11.91 -15.45 9.68
CA VAL A 250 12.95 -14.48 10.07
C VAL A 250 14.34 -15.07 9.90
N ALA A 251 14.60 -16.26 10.46
CA ALA A 251 15.91 -16.91 10.36
C ALA A 251 16.32 -17.17 8.91
N TYR A 252 15.39 -17.63 8.08
CA TYR A 252 15.64 -17.86 6.66
C TYR A 252 15.99 -16.56 5.91
N LEU A 253 15.18 -15.51 6.06
CA LEU A 253 15.39 -14.25 5.36
C LEU A 253 16.66 -13.52 5.83
N LEU A 254 17.06 -13.67 7.09
CA LEU A 254 18.35 -13.19 7.58
C LEU A 254 19.51 -13.88 6.86
N ALA A 255 19.51 -15.22 6.83
CA ALA A 255 20.56 -15.99 6.16
C ALA A 255 20.62 -15.70 4.64
N GLU A 256 19.46 -15.59 4.00
CA GLU A 256 19.37 -15.24 2.58
C GLU A 256 19.87 -13.81 2.33
N LEU A 257 19.57 -12.86 3.22
CA LEU A 257 20.09 -11.50 3.13
C LEU A 257 21.61 -11.47 3.23
N GLU A 258 22.20 -12.11 4.24
CA GLU A 258 23.66 -12.17 4.42
C GLU A 258 24.36 -12.74 3.20
N ARG A 259 23.78 -13.80 2.61
CA ARG A 259 24.26 -14.40 1.36
C ARG A 259 24.22 -13.40 0.19
N VAL A 260 23.10 -12.70 0.02
CA VAL A 260 22.87 -11.76 -1.10
C VAL A 260 23.79 -10.54 -1.01
N ILE A 261 23.95 -9.94 0.18
CA ILE A 261 24.73 -8.71 0.34
C ILE A 261 26.21 -8.96 0.72
N ARG A 262 26.58 -10.22 0.99
CA ARG A 262 27.90 -10.65 1.47
C ARG A 262 28.37 -9.84 2.69
N HIS A 263 27.44 -9.57 3.60
CA HIS A 263 27.69 -8.83 4.83
C HIS A 263 26.90 -9.46 5.98
N ASP A 264 27.52 -9.56 7.15
CA ASP A 264 26.92 -10.03 8.38
C ASP A 264 25.85 -9.04 8.87
N VAL A 265 24.65 -9.53 9.14
CA VAL A 265 23.55 -8.73 9.71
C VAL A 265 23.09 -9.27 11.06
N SER A 266 23.78 -10.26 11.62
CA SER A 266 23.48 -10.82 12.94
C SER A 266 23.59 -9.79 14.07
N GLY A 267 24.34 -8.70 13.85
CA GLY A 267 24.44 -7.55 14.74
C GLY A 267 23.24 -6.60 14.76
N ALA A 268 22.11 -6.94 14.14
CA ALA A 268 20.89 -6.12 14.18
C ALA A 268 20.36 -5.96 15.61
N ASP A 269 20.23 -4.72 16.07
CA ASP A 269 19.66 -4.36 17.38
C ASP A 269 18.12 -4.49 17.41
N HIS A 270 17.50 -4.47 16.23
CA HIS A 270 16.07 -4.66 16.07
C HIS A 270 15.78 -5.55 14.87
N VAL A 271 14.91 -6.54 15.06
CA VAL A 271 14.41 -7.42 14.00
C VAL A 271 12.90 -7.50 14.10
N SER A 272 12.20 -7.23 13.00
CA SER A 272 10.76 -7.40 12.91
C SER A 272 10.37 -7.90 11.52
N LEU A 273 9.26 -8.63 11.45
CA LEU A 273 8.72 -9.13 10.20
C LEU A 273 7.29 -8.59 10.00
N GLN A 274 6.92 -8.31 8.76
CA GLN A 274 5.53 -8.15 8.34
C GLN A 274 5.20 -9.16 7.24
N ARG A 275 4.11 -9.90 7.44
CA ARG A 275 3.47 -10.74 6.42
C ARG A 275 2.39 -9.94 5.69
N TRP A 276 2.61 -9.61 4.42
CA TRP A 276 1.58 -9.02 3.56
C TRP A 276 0.93 -10.11 2.75
N ARG A 277 -0.27 -10.56 3.13
CA ARG A 277 -1.01 -11.59 2.37
C ARG A 277 -1.48 -11.11 0.99
N TYR A 278 -1.72 -9.81 0.85
CA TYR A 278 -2.22 -9.18 -0.37
C TYR A 278 -1.33 -7.98 -0.73
N ALA A 279 -0.05 -8.25 -1.00
CA ALA A 279 0.96 -7.22 -1.20
C ALA A 279 0.83 -6.55 -2.56
N ASN A 280 0.80 -7.35 -3.63
CA ASN A 280 0.96 -6.87 -5.00
C ASN A 280 0.14 -7.72 -5.98
N ILE A 281 0.03 -7.25 -7.23
CA ILE A 281 -0.61 -7.98 -8.32
C ILE A 281 -0.03 -7.50 -9.67
N ALA A 282 0.08 -8.44 -10.60
CA ALA A 282 0.49 -8.16 -11.97
C ALA A 282 -0.45 -7.13 -12.65
N ARG A 283 0.00 -6.56 -13.77
CA ARG A 283 -0.86 -5.67 -14.57
C ARG A 283 -2.12 -6.42 -15.00
N GLN A 284 -3.25 -5.75 -14.88
CA GLN A 284 -4.56 -6.26 -15.21
C GLN A 284 -5.02 -5.69 -16.55
N ASN A 285 -5.85 -6.47 -17.23
CA ASN A 285 -6.63 -6.02 -18.37
C ASN A 285 -8.08 -5.77 -17.90
N GLY A 286 -8.79 -4.86 -18.57
CA GLY A 286 -10.18 -4.54 -18.26
C GLY A 286 -10.35 -3.18 -17.59
N ALA A 287 -11.41 -3.05 -16.80
CA ALA A 287 -11.80 -1.78 -16.20
C ALA A 287 -10.87 -1.35 -15.05
N ASP A 288 -10.66 -0.04 -14.93
CA ASP A 288 -9.83 0.56 -13.90
C ASP A 288 -10.46 0.57 -12.50
N PHE A 289 -11.76 0.28 -12.43
CA PHE A 289 -12.59 0.15 -11.25
C PHE A 289 -13.81 -0.70 -11.62
N LEU A 290 -14.57 -1.17 -10.64
CA LEU A 290 -15.84 -1.86 -10.85
C LEU A 290 -16.98 -1.04 -10.26
N ILE A 291 -18.10 -0.94 -10.96
CA ILE A 291 -19.26 -0.17 -10.52
C ILE A 291 -20.54 -0.86 -10.97
N ASP A 292 -21.52 -0.94 -10.07
CA ASP A 292 -22.89 -1.30 -10.36
C ASP A 292 -23.79 -0.12 -9.97
N PRO A 293 -24.14 0.77 -10.93
CA PRO A 293 -25.03 1.89 -10.67
C PRO A 293 -26.44 1.46 -10.31
N GLY A 294 -26.86 0.27 -10.75
CA GLY A 294 -28.15 -0.33 -10.43
C GLY A 294 -28.27 -0.62 -8.94
N GLN A 295 -27.22 -1.19 -8.34
CA GLN A 295 -27.14 -1.52 -6.92
C GLN A 295 -26.52 -0.43 -6.05
N LYS A 296 -25.86 0.56 -6.64
CA LYS A 296 -25.06 1.59 -5.95
C LYS A 296 -23.90 0.99 -5.14
N LEU A 297 -23.21 0.04 -5.76
CA LEU A 297 -22.03 -0.64 -5.22
C LEU A 297 -20.84 -0.41 -6.15
N ALA A 298 -19.64 -0.31 -5.59
CA ALA A 298 -18.43 -0.20 -6.40
C ALA A 298 -17.21 -0.79 -5.69
N ALA A 299 -16.16 -1.07 -6.45
CA ALA A 299 -14.86 -1.49 -5.93
C ALA A 299 -13.73 -0.75 -6.66
N VAL A 300 -12.74 -0.30 -5.89
CA VAL A 300 -11.54 0.38 -6.39
C VAL A 300 -10.29 -0.17 -5.74
N GLY A 301 -9.17 -0.06 -6.44
CA GLY A 301 -7.89 -0.48 -5.91
C GLY A 301 -6.84 -0.56 -6.99
N ASP A 302 -5.59 -0.68 -6.55
CA ASP A 302 -4.47 -1.02 -7.42
C ASP A 302 -4.73 -2.33 -8.19
N TRP A 303 -5.43 -3.29 -7.58
CA TRP A 303 -5.77 -4.56 -8.19
C TRP A 303 -6.76 -4.48 -9.36
N CYS A 304 -7.36 -3.33 -9.63
CA CYS A 304 -8.09 -3.11 -10.87
C CYS A 304 -7.16 -2.85 -12.06
N ILE A 305 -5.96 -2.30 -11.83
CA ILE A 305 -5.05 -1.82 -12.89
C ILE A 305 -3.70 -2.53 -12.84
N HIS A 306 -2.94 -2.36 -11.76
CA HIS A 306 -1.62 -2.93 -11.51
C HIS A 306 -1.21 -2.57 -10.08
N GLY A 307 -0.49 -3.43 -9.36
CA GLY A 307 -0.08 -3.16 -7.98
C GLY A 307 0.95 -2.04 -7.81
N ARG A 308 0.51 -0.79 -7.94
CA ARG A 308 1.30 0.45 -7.76
C ARG A 308 0.46 1.50 -7.07
N ILE A 309 1.12 2.43 -6.37
CA ILE A 309 0.47 3.59 -5.75
C ILE A 309 -0.30 4.42 -6.79
N GLU A 310 0.32 4.71 -7.94
CA GLU A 310 -0.30 5.44 -9.04
C GLU A 310 -1.60 4.76 -9.52
N SER A 311 -1.58 3.43 -9.61
CA SER A 311 -2.76 2.65 -10.03
C SER A 311 -3.88 2.70 -8.99
N ALA A 312 -3.57 2.63 -7.69
CA ALA A 312 -4.57 2.84 -6.64
C ALA A 312 -5.20 4.24 -6.73
N TYR A 313 -4.37 5.26 -6.93
CA TYR A 313 -4.82 6.63 -7.13
C TYR A 313 -5.75 6.74 -8.35
N LEU A 314 -5.32 6.24 -9.52
CA LEU A 314 -6.09 6.33 -10.76
C LEU A 314 -7.42 5.59 -10.67
N SER A 315 -7.46 4.43 -10.02
CA SER A 315 -8.69 3.67 -9.80
C SER A 315 -9.72 4.50 -9.00
N GLY A 316 -9.30 5.07 -7.86
CA GLY A 316 -10.17 5.93 -7.05
C GLY A 316 -10.58 7.22 -7.75
N PHE A 317 -9.64 7.88 -8.44
CA PHE A 317 -9.88 9.13 -9.17
C PHE A 317 -10.87 8.93 -10.33
N ARG A 318 -10.73 7.84 -11.09
CA ARG A 318 -11.62 7.56 -12.23
C ARG A 318 -13.03 7.19 -11.77
N LEU A 319 -13.18 6.39 -10.71
CA LEU A 319 -14.50 6.13 -10.12
C LEU A 319 -15.14 7.42 -9.61
N ALA A 320 -14.38 8.33 -8.99
CA ALA A 320 -14.93 9.59 -8.51
C ALA A 320 -15.59 10.39 -9.63
N ARG A 321 -14.92 10.50 -10.78
CA ARG A 321 -15.44 11.19 -11.97
C ARG A 321 -16.71 10.54 -12.52
N GLU A 322 -16.80 9.21 -12.43
CA GLU A 322 -18.00 8.47 -12.81
C GLU A 322 -19.18 8.73 -11.85
N LEU A 323 -18.90 8.88 -10.55
CA LEU A 323 -19.95 9.13 -9.55
C LEU A 323 -20.46 10.57 -9.53
N VAL A 324 -19.62 11.57 -9.86
CA VAL A 324 -19.97 13.00 -9.77
C VAL A 324 -21.29 13.37 -10.45
N PRO A 325 -21.60 12.96 -11.70
CA PRO A 325 -22.89 13.28 -12.33
C PRO A 325 -24.09 12.67 -11.61
N GLY A 326 -23.87 11.59 -10.88
CA GLY A 326 -24.86 10.82 -10.15
C GLY A 326 -24.88 11.08 -8.65
N ILE A 327 -24.19 12.12 -8.15
CA ILE A 327 -24.22 12.58 -6.74
C ILE A 327 -25.10 13.82 -6.62
#